data_AF-A0A3C1FGF5-F1
#
_entry.id   AF-A0A3C1FGF5-F1
#
_cell.length_a   1.000
_cell.length_b   1.000
_cell.length_c   1.000
_cell.angle_alpha   90.00
_cell.angle_beta   90.00
_cell.angle_gamma   90.00
#
_symmetry.space_group_name_H-M   'P 1'
#
loop_
_entity.id
_entity.type
_entity.pdbx_description
1 polymer ?
#
loop_
_entity_poly.entity_id
_entity_poly.type
_entity_poly.pdbx_seq_one_letter_code
_entity_poly.pdbx_strand_id
1 'polypeptide(L)'
;MDSWVEILAATCRVEVFECGMAPSGEPLTPGWPLVVDGAEVAGLLEALAIAQPGDGYCMCLGETTFRLMDADGRVLARAALHHGTSLRWDGWDSDAMLLDGALLVRWLDAHGISGPAAEADASRARRSADERDQRRWVDACPQGAVPLLDELLLISRTGSQPAGLADRLEQALCTEFPDRKQRCAALLRWYASGSGRRSGHPMHEKVPDDLLRTSSIDEIIEVAASSDDVDVLLGAARHLSGWKARTPKELATVPSALATRLIELSSSHGRTDVAVGLESLFRR
;
A
#
# COMPACT_ATOMS: atom_id res chain seq x y z
N MET A 1 18.61 16.54 -19.87
CA MET A 1 19.27 15.23 -20.03
C MET A 1 20.74 15.44 -20.29
N ASP A 2 21.09 16.28 -21.27
CA ASP A 2 22.49 16.59 -21.63
C ASP A 2 23.35 16.99 -20.42
N SER A 3 22.83 17.84 -19.52
CA SER A 3 23.53 18.24 -18.30
C SER A 3 23.82 17.09 -17.31
N TRP A 4 22.94 16.09 -17.17
CA TRP A 4 23.20 14.95 -16.28
C TRP A 4 24.25 14.02 -16.85
N VAL A 5 24.19 13.76 -18.16
CA VAL A 5 25.20 12.94 -18.86
C VAL A 5 26.57 13.59 -18.79
N GLU A 6 26.64 14.92 -18.97
CA GLU A 6 27.87 15.70 -18.81
C GLU A 6 28.43 15.62 -17.38
N ILE A 7 27.56 15.71 -16.37
CA ILE A 7 27.96 15.57 -14.96
C ILE A 7 28.51 14.17 -14.68
N LEU A 8 27.84 13.11 -15.13
CA LEU A 8 28.34 11.75 -14.97
C LEU A 8 29.72 11.62 -15.64
N ALA A 9 29.89 12.12 -16.86
CA ALA A 9 31.16 12.05 -17.59
C ALA A 9 32.30 12.82 -16.90
N ALA A 10 32.01 13.91 -16.20
CA ALA A 10 32.98 14.71 -15.46
C ALA A 10 33.24 14.22 -14.02
N THR A 11 32.47 13.24 -13.55
CA THR A 11 32.57 12.74 -12.17
C THR A 11 33.73 11.76 -12.02
N CYS A 12 34.64 12.05 -11.10
CA CYS A 12 35.80 11.22 -10.77
C CYS A 12 35.74 10.61 -9.37
N ARG A 13 34.84 11.10 -8.52
CA ARG A 13 34.63 10.61 -7.15
C ARG A 13 33.18 10.79 -6.74
N VAL A 14 32.64 9.82 -6.00
CA VAL A 14 31.30 9.89 -5.44
C VAL A 14 31.35 9.66 -3.93
N GLU A 15 30.62 10.47 -3.17
CA GLU A 15 30.30 10.18 -1.78
C GLU A 15 28.85 9.69 -1.70
N VAL A 16 28.64 8.53 -1.08
CA VAL A 16 27.33 7.92 -0.90
C VAL A 16 26.95 7.95 0.58
N PHE A 17 25.79 8.52 0.88
CA PHE A 17 25.24 8.64 2.23
C PHE A 17 23.96 7.81 2.37
N GLU A 18 23.88 6.99 3.43
CA GLU A 18 22.67 6.22 3.78
C GLU A 18 21.61 7.08 4.46
N CYS A 19 21.22 8.18 3.81
CA CYS A 19 20.12 9.02 4.23
C CYS A 19 19.54 9.76 3.03
N GLY A 20 18.32 10.27 3.20
CA GLY A 20 17.67 11.14 2.23
C GLY A 20 18.34 12.52 2.11
N MET A 21 17.85 13.27 1.14
CA MET A 21 18.34 14.58 0.75
C MET A 21 17.34 15.67 1.14
N ALA A 22 17.82 16.72 1.81
CA ALA A 22 17.03 17.91 2.11
C ALA A 22 16.69 18.68 0.82
N PRO A 23 15.69 19.58 0.85
CA PRO A 23 15.41 20.46 -0.29
C PRO A 23 16.59 21.33 -0.73
N SER A 24 17.57 21.55 0.15
CA SER A 24 18.83 22.24 -0.17
C SER A 24 19.85 21.39 -0.95
N GLY A 25 19.52 20.13 -1.25
CA GLY A 25 20.42 19.14 -1.84
C GLY A 25 21.34 18.44 -0.83
N GLU A 26 21.38 18.88 0.42
CA GLU A 26 22.29 18.32 1.43
C GLU A 26 21.74 17.03 2.07
N PRO A 27 22.57 16.03 2.39
CA PRO A 27 22.12 14.85 3.12
C PRO A 27 21.53 15.24 4.48
N LEU A 28 20.43 14.61 4.89
CA LEU A 28 19.66 15.00 6.09
C LEU A 28 20.41 14.72 7.40
N THR A 29 21.02 13.55 7.50
CA THR A 29 21.76 13.10 8.68
C THR A 29 23.04 12.42 8.20
N PRO A 30 24.01 13.19 7.66
CA PRO A 30 25.19 12.61 7.06
C PRO A 30 25.98 11.89 8.15
N GLY A 31 25.98 10.56 8.09
CA GLY A 31 27.01 9.74 8.71
C GLY A 31 28.32 9.87 7.95
N TRP A 32 29.20 8.87 8.09
CA TRP A 32 30.40 8.78 7.27
C TRP A 32 30.01 8.27 5.88
N PRO A 33 30.35 8.96 4.80
CA PRO A 33 30.02 8.47 3.47
C PRO A 33 30.88 7.26 3.10
N LEU A 34 30.30 6.38 2.29
CA LEU A 34 31.11 5.52 1.42
C LEU A 34 31.74 6.42 0.35
N VAL A 35 33.06 6.44 0.28
CA VAL A 35 33.81 7.14 -0.76
C VAL A 35 34.12 6.15 -1.88
N VAL A 36 33.70 6.50 -3.09
CA VAL A 36 33.90 5.71 -4.31
C VAL A 36 34.81 6.52 -5.23
N ASP A 37 35.97 5.97 -5.55
CA ASP A 37 36.96 6.58 -6.43
C ASP A 37 37.61 5.55 -7.37
N GLY A 38 38.48 6.02 -8.28
CA GLY A 38 39.22 5.16 -9.19
C GLY A 38 38.31 4.35 -10.14
N ALA A 39 38.59 3.05 -10.25
CA ALA A 39 37.91 2.18 -11.22
C ALA A 39 36.45 1.88 -10.86
N GLU A 40 36.06 2.00 -9.58
CA GLU A 40 34.71 1.65 -9.11
C GLU A 40 33.67 2.72 -9.48
N VAL A 41 34.11 3.96 -9.69
CA VAL A 41 33.25 5.08 -10.08
C VAL A 41 32.51 4.77 -11.36
N ALA A 42 33.18 4.18 -12.37
CA ALA A 42 32.54 3.86 -13.64
C ALA A 42 31.31 2.95 -13.47
N GLY A 43 31.41 1.92 -12.61
CA GLY A 43 30.29 1.01 -12.34
C GLY A 43 29.13 1.68 -11.60
N LEU A 44 29.42 2.60 -10.68
CA LEU A 44 28.39 3.39 -10.00
C LEU A 44 27.71 4.36 -10.96
N LEU A 45 28.46 5.06 -11.81
CA LEU A 45 27.90 6.03 -12.76
C LEU A 45 27.03 5.36 -13.83
N GLU A 46 27.40 4.16 -14.29
CA GLU A 46 26.55 3.33 -15.15
C GLU A 46 25.21 3.02 -14.46
N ALA A 47 25.25 2.67 -13.16
CA ALA A 47 24.05 2.39 -12.38
C ALA A 47 23.19 3.63 -12.09
N LEU A 48 23.77 4.83 -12.15
CA LEU A 48 23.08 6.13 -12.01
C LEU A 48 22.52 6.67 -13.34
N ALA A 49 22.67 5.94 -14.44
CA ALA A 49 22.07 6.31 -15.71
C ALA A 49 20.54 6.38 -15.61
N ILE A 50 19.93 7.37 -16.24
CA ILE A 50 18.47 7.56 -16.29
C ILE A 50 17.91 7.18 -17.66
N ALA A 51 16.70 6.63 -17.69
CA ALA A 51 15.99 6.33 -18.94
C ALA A 51 15.36 7.58 -19.54
N GLN A 52 14.72 8.40 -18.71
CA GLN A 52 14.06 9.66 -19.08
C GLN A 52 13.83 10.54 -17.84
N PRO A 53 13.79 11.87 -17.99
CA PRO A 53 13.23 12.75 -16.97
C PRO A 53 11.80 12.31 -16.65
N GLY A 54 11.45 12.21 -15.38
CA GLY A 54 10.09 11.84 -14.99
C GLY A 54 9.17 13.06 -14.99
N ASP A 55 7.87 12.79 -15.05
CA ASP A 55 6.78 13.72 -14.78
C ASP A 55 6.23 13.57 -13.34
N GLY A 56 6.78 12.62 -12.59
CA GLY A 56 6.38 12.30 -11.22
C GLY A 56 7.31 12.88 -10.16
N TYR A 57 6.77 13.01 -8.94
CA TYR A 57 7.49 13.48 -7.76
C TYR A 57 7.08 12.66 -6.54
N CYS A 58 8.02 11.96 -5.91
CA CYS A 58 7.84 11.29 -4.63
C CYS A 58 7.76 12.33 -3.50
N MET A 59 6.81 12.18 -2.58
CA MET A 59 6.77 13.03 -1.38
C MET A 59 7.84 12.70 -0.33
N CYS A 60 8.60 11.63 -0.56
CA CYS A 60 9.74 11.24 0.26
C CYS A 60 10.98 12.11 -0.02
N LEU A 61 11.96 12.04 0.88
CA LEU A 61 13.27 12.71 0.74
C LEU A 61 14.35 11.76 0.17
N GLY A 62 13.95 10.57 -0.29
CA GLY A 62 14.85 9.51 -0.71
C GLY A 62 15.49 8.75 0.45
N GLU A 63 16.16 7.65 0.12
CA GLU A 63 16.81 6.76 1.07
C GLU A 63 18.35 6.75 0.98
N THR A 64 18.92 7.25 -0.11
CA THR A 64 20.38 7.30 -0.32
C THR A 64 20.75 8.54 -1.11
N THR A 65 21.75 9.29 -0.65
CA THR A 65 22.21 10.53 -1.30
C THR A 65 23.59 10.34 -1.90
N PHE A 66 23.76 10.80 -3.14
CA PHE A 66 25.02 10.81 -3.88
C PHE A 66 25.51 12.25 -4.01
N ARG A 67 26.78 12.48 -3.68
CA ARG A 67 27.51 13.70 -4.06
C ARG A 67 28.53 13.35 -5.12
N LEU A 68 28.33 13.86 -6.32
CA LEU A 68 29.19 13.63 -7.47
C LEU A 68 30.23 14.76 -7.54
N MET A 69 31.51 14.41 -7.67
CA MET A 69 32.62 15.37 -7.63
C MET A 69 33.59 15.16 -8.79
N ASP A 70 34.20 16.25 -9.24
CA ASP A 70 35.31 16.20 -10.20
C ASP A 70 36.65 15.82 -9.54
N ALA A 71 37.71 15.81 -10.33
CA ALA A 71 39.07 15.48 -9.89
C ALA A 71 39.65 16.48 -8.86
N ASP A 72 39.16 17.72 -8.86
CA ASP A 72 39.60 18.77 -7.92
C ASP A 72 38.79 18.71 -6.60
N GLY A 73 37.83 17.78 -6.49
CA GLY A 73 36.95 17.61 -5.33
C GLY A 73 35.81 18.62 -5.29
N ARG A 74 35.54 19.34 -6.38
CA ARG A 74 34.38 20.22 -6.48
C ARG A 74 33.14 19.38 -6.73
N VAL A 75 32.08 19.69 -5.99
CA VAL A 75 30.74 19.10 -6.19
C VAL A 75 30.18 19.54 -7.53
N LEU A 76 29.84 18.56 -8.37
CA LEU A 76 29.15 18.74 -9.65
C LEU A 76 27.63 18.61 -9.50
N ALA A 77 27.17 17.67 -8.65
CA ALA A 77 25.75 17.40 -8.45
C ALA A 77 25.45 16.72 -7.11
N ARG A 78 24.18 16.82 -6.69
CA ARG A 78 23.62 16.05 -5.58
C ARG A 78 22.33 15.35 -6.00
N ALA A 79 22.30 14.03 -5.85
CA ALA A 79 21.13 13.25 -6.21
C ALA A 79 20.69 12.33 -5.07
N ALA A 80 19.39 12.11 -4.92
CA ALA A 80 18.83 11.14 -4.01
C ALA A 80 18.20 9.98 -4.77
N LEU A 81 18.42 8.75 -4.31
CA LEU A 81 17.68 7.56 -4.70
C LEU A 81 16.32 7.54 -4.01
N HIS A 82 15.29 7.22 -4.79
CA HIS A 82 13.91 7.06 -4.34
C HIS A 82 13.42 5.66 -4.69
N HIS A 83 13.08 4.90 -3.65
CA HIS A 83 12.49 3.55 -3.72
C HIS A 83 13.26 2.59 -4.65
N GLY A 84 14.57 2.76 -4.78
CA GLY A 84 15.42 1.95 -5.67
C GLY A 84 15.11 2.07 -7.17
N THR A 85 14.34 3.09 -7.61
CA THR A 85 13.83 3.16 -9.00
C THR A 85 13.99 4.52 -9.67
N SER A 86 14.10 5.60 -8.92
CA SER A 86 14.24 6.95 -9.48
C SER A 86 15.26 7.79 -8.73
N LEU A 87 15.79 8.80 -9.41
CA LEU A 87 16.72 9.79 -8.86
C LEU A 87 16.10 11.19 -8.84
N ARG A 88 16.23 11.89 -7.72
CA ARG A 88 15.99 13.33 -7.64
C ARG A 88 17.33 14.05 -7.61
N TRP A 89 17.62 14.83 -8.65
CA TRP A 89 18.82 15.66 -8.74
C TRP A 89 18.47 17.11 -8.37
N ASP A 90 19.37 17.79 -7.65
CA ASP A 90 19.25 19.23 -7.32
C ASP A 90 19.24 20.17 -8.54
N GLY A 91 19.46 19.65 -9.75
CA GLY A 91 19.36 20.38 -11.01
C GLY A 91 18.01 20.26 -11.77
N TRP A 92 17.02 19.52 -11.26
CA TRP A 92 15.67 19.45 -11.85
C TRP A 92 14.54 19.31 -10.80
N ASP A 93 13.29 19.57 -11.20
CA ASP A 93 12.12 19.62 -10.30
C ASP A 93 11.29 18.31 -10.25
N SER A 94 11.87 17.16 -10.59
CA SER A 94 11.16 15.87 -10.69
C SER A 94 12.01 14.67 -10.28
N ASP A 95 11.41 13.48 -10.26
CA ASP A 95 12.13 12.23 -10.07
C ASP A 95 12.36 11.57 -11.44
N ALA A 96 13.62 11.48 -11.87
CA ALA A 96 13.98 10.82 -13.12
C ALA A 96 14.08 9.31 -12.92
N MET A 97 13.49 8.53 -13.84
CA MET A 97 13.54 7.07 -13.74
C MET A 97 14.93 6.55 -14.09
N LEU A 98 15.48 5.68 -13.23
CA LEU A 98 16.72 4.97 -13.53
C LEU A 98 16.55 4.07 -14.74
N LEU A 99 17.62 3.92 -15.52
CA LEU A 99 17.67 2.97 -16.62
C LEU A 99 17.60 1.53 -16.12
N ASP A 100 18.36 1.22 -15.07
CA ASP A 100 18.32 -0.05 -14.35
C ASP A 100 18.46 0.19 -12.83
N GLY A 101 17.34 0.47 -12.17
CA GLY A 101 17.33 0.65 -10.70
C GLY A 101 17.80 -0.59 -9.94
N ALA A 102 17.59 -1.79 -10.49
CA ALA A 102 18.05 -3.01 -9.86
C ALA A 102 19.58 -3.15 -9.89
N LEU A 103 20.24 -2.64 -10.93
CA LEU A 103 21.70 -2.54 -11.00
C LEU A 103 22.23 -1.66 -9.87
N LEU A 104 21.65 -0.46 -9.67
CA LEU A 104 22.07 0.44 -8.60
C LEU A 104 21.85 -0.16 -7.21
N VAL A 105 20.69 -0.77 -6.96
CA VAL A 105 20.40 -1.42 -5.68
C VAL A 105 21.39 -2.55 -5.39
N ARG A 106 21.72 -3.40 -6.39
CA ARG A 106 22.72 -4.47 -6.22
C ARG A 106 24.12 -3.91 -6.00
N TRP A 107 24.48 -2.83 -6.71
CA TRP A 107 25.77 -2.18 -6.53
C TRP A 107 25.90 -1.66 -5.10
N LEU A 108 24.89 -0.94 -4.59
CA LEU A 108 24.88 -0.41 -3.22
C LEU A 108 24.99 -1.52 -2.16
N ASP A 109 24.21 -2.59 -2.31
CA ASP A 109 24.23 -3.72 -1.38
C ASP A 109 25.61 -4.41 -1.34
N ALA A 110 26.24 -4.60 -2.51
CA ALA A 110 27.59 -5.16 -2.60
C ALA A 110 28.67 -4.31 -1.91
N HIS A 111 28.41 -3.01 -1.69
CA HIS A 111 29.30 -2.08 -1.00
C HIS A 111 28.82 -1.73 0.42
N GLY A 112 27.92 -2.54 1.00
CA GLY A 112 27.49 -2.43 2.39
C GLY A 112 26.32 -1.48 2.65
N ILE A 113 25.75 -0.87 1.61
CA ILE A 113 24.56 -0.01 1.70
C ILE A 113 23.31 -0.85 1.43
N SER A 114 22.84 -1.57 2.45
CA SER A 114 21.78 -2.58 2.29
C SER A 114 20.35 -2.01 2.34
N GLY A 115 20.16 -0.76 2.76
CA GLY A 115 18.85 -0.13 2.94
C GLY A 115 17.94 -0.23 1.69
N PRO A 116 18.41 0.19 0.50
CA PRO A 116 17.63 0.10 -0.74
C PRO A 116 17.26 -1.34 -1.13
N ALA A 117 18.13 -2.31 -0.89
CA ALA A 117 17.85 -3.73 -1.17
C ALA A 117 16.74 -4.27 -0.25
N ALA A 118 16.83 -3.98 1.06
CA ALA A 118 15.81 -4.35 2.03
C ALA A 118 14.45 -3.72 1.70
N GLU A 119 14.43 -2.46 1.26
CA GLU A 119 13.20 -1.80 0.82
C GLU A 119 12.62 -2.45 -0.44
N ALA A 120 13.46 -2.75 -1.44
CA ALA A 120 13.02 -3.41 -2.67
C ALA A 120 12.39 -4.79 -2.38
N ASP A 121 12.98 -5.57 -1.47
CA ASP A 121 12.42 -6.84 -0.99
C ASP A 121 11.10 -6.66 -0.26
N ALA A 122 11.03 -5.70 0.67
CA ALA A 122 9.79 -5.41 1.39
C ALA A 122 8.68 -4.96 0.43
N SER A 123 9.00 -4.15 -0.58
CA SER A 123 8.06 -3.71 -1.64
C SER A 123 7.61 -4.88 -2.52
N ARG A 124 8.50 -5.81 -2.89
CA ARG A 124 8.13 -7.05 -3.59
C ARG A 124 7.20 -7.92 -2.75
N ALA A 125 7.51 -8.08 -1.47
CA ALA A 125 6.69 -8.86 -0.54
C ALA A 125 5.29 -8.24 -0.35
N ARG A 126 5.22 -6.91 -0.18
CA ARG A 126 3.95 -6.15 -0.10
C ARG A 126 3.12 -6.33 -1.36
N ARG A 127 3.69 -6.10 -2.56
CA ARG A 127 2.99 -6.30 -3.83
C ARG A 127 2.46 -7.73 -3.98
N SER A 128 3.29 -8.72 -3.65
CA SER A 128 2.88 -10.13 -3.71
C SER A 128 1.73 -10.43 -2.74
N ALA A 129 1.72 -9.83 -1.54
CA ALA A 129 0.63 -9.93 -0.60
C ALA A 129 -0.64 -9.23 -1.12
N ASP A 130 -0.51 -7.99 -1.61
CA ASP A 130 -1.61 -7.22 -2.18
C ASP A 130 -2.29 -7.96 -3.33
N GLU A 131 -1.51 -8.56 -4.23
CA GLU A 131 -2.07 -9.37 -5.32
C GLU A 131 -2.77 -10.63 -4.82
N ARG A 132 -2.25 -11.30 -3.79
CA ARG A 132 -2.93 -12.47 -3.20
C ARG A 132 -4.25 -12.05 -2.55
N ASP A 133 -4.26 -10.93 -1.84
CA ASP A 133 -5.45 -10.38 -1.20
C ASP A 133 -6.49 -9.97 -2.25
N GLN A 134 -6.08 -9.29 -3.32
CA GLN A 134 -6.95 -8.94 -4.44
C GLN A 134 -7.53 -10.17 -5.14
N ARG A 135 -6.71 -11.20 -5.39
CA ARG A 135 -7.19 -12.47 -5.99
C ARG A 135 -8.27 -13.12 -5.12
N ARG A 136 -8.03 -13.27 -3.81
CA ARG A 136 -9.04 -13.80 -2.89
C ARG A 136 -10.32 -12.96 -2.88
N TRP A 137 -10.19 -11.64 -2.95
CA TRP A 137 -11.34 -10.75 -2.99
C TRP A 137 -12.16 -10.86 -4.29
N VAL A 138 -11.48 -11.03 -5.43
CA VAL A 138 -12.11 -11.31 -6.72
C VAL A 138 -12.81 -12.67 -6.71
N ASP A 139 -12.14 -13.71 -6.20
CA ASP A 139 -12.67 -15.07 -6.16
C ASP A 139 -13.91 -15.20 -5.25
N ALA A 140 -13.99 -14.37 -4.20
CA ALA A 140 -15.14 -14.31 -3.28
C ALA A 140 -16.28 -13.40 -3.78
N CYS A 141 -16.14 -12.78 -4.96
CA CYS A 141 -17.15 -11.88 -5.52
C CYS A 141 -18.45 -12.65 -5.84
N PRO A 142 -19.62 -12.14 -5.41
CA PRO A 142 -20.92 -12.69 -5.84
C PRO A 142 -21.06 -12.71 -7.37
N GLN A 143 -21.72 -13.73 -7.91
CA GLN A 143 -21.75 -13.97 -9.36
C GLN A 143 -22.40 -12.83 -10.14
N GLY A 144 -23.45 -12.22 -9.58
CA GLY A 144 -24.11 -11.04 -10.16
C GLY A 144 -23.21 -9.80 -10.20
N ALA A 145 -22.22 -9.72 -9.31
CA ALA A 145 -21.30 -8.59 -9.19
C ALA A 145 -20.03 -8.74 -10.06
N VAL A 146 -19.73 -9.94 -10.56
CA VAL A 146 -18.56 -10.22 -11.43
C VAL A 146 -18.42 -9.23 -12.60
N PRO A 147 -19.49 -8.85 -13.33
CA PRO A 147 -19.39 -7.89 -14.43
C PRO A 147 -18.91 -6.48 -14.01
N LEU A 148 -18.91 -6.16 -12.72
CA LEU A 148 -18.52 -4.85 -12.18
C LEU A 148 -17.10 -4.84 -11.58
N LEU A 149 -16.39 -5.98 -11.58
CA LEU A 149 -15.09 -6.12 -10.92
C LEU A 149 -14.03 -5.15 -11.46
N ASP A 150 -13.95 -4.94 -12.77
CA ASP A 150 -12.95 -4.03 -13.36
C ASP A 150 -13.15 -2.59 -12.88
N GLU A 151 -14.40 -2.14 -12.79
CA GLU A 151 -14.76 -0.82 -12.27
C GLU A 151 -14.46 -0.71 -10.77
N LEU A 152 -14.75 -1.75 -9.99
CA LEU A 152 -14.42 -1.81 -8.57
C LEU A 152 -12.91 -1.71 -8.35
N LEU A 153 -12.12 -2.54 -9.04
CA LEU A 153 -10.66 -2.52 -8.94
C LEU A 153 -10.06 -1.20 -9.43
N LEU A 154 -10.69 -0.53 -10.39
CA LEU A 154 -10.26 0.79 -10.86
C LEU A 154 -10.26 1.84 -9.75
N ILE A 155 -11.18 1.77 -8.78
CA ILE A 155 -11.26 2.70 -7.64
C ILE A 155 -9.94 2.74 -6.87
N SER A 156 -9.29 1.58 -6.70
CA SER A 156 -8.02 1.50 -5.96
C SER A 156 -6.84 2.09 -6.72
N ARG A 157 -6.97 2.23 -8.05
CA ARG A 157 -5.96 2.82 -8.93
C ARG A 157 -6.14 4.32 -9.10
N THR A 158 -7.38 4.79 -9.20
CA THR A 158 -7.71 6.19 -9.50
C THR A 158 -8.14 7.01 -8.28
N GLY A 159 -8.42 6.35 -7.16
CA GLY A 159 -9.05 6.97 -5.99
C GLY A 159 -10.49 7.45 -6.23
N SER A 160 -11.05 7.18 -7.42
CA SER A 160 -12.32 7.75 -7.88
C SER A 160 -13.33 6.66 -8.15
N GLN A 161 -14.52 6.77 -7.54
CA GLN A 161 -15.60 5.82 -7.74
C GLN A 161 -16.47 6.24 -8.94
N PRO A 162 -16.69 5.36 -9.94
CA PRO A 162 -17.62 5.63 -11.04
C PRO A 162 -19.05 5.91 -10.53
N ALA A 163 -19.73 6.87 -11.16
CA ALA A 163 -21.10 7.22 -10.82
C ALA A 163 -22.06 6.02 -11.00
N GLY A 164 -22.97 5.82 -10.05
CA GLY A 164 -23.97 4.74 -10.09
C GLY A 164 -23.40 3.32 -9.94
N LEU A 165 -22.10 3.15 -9.65
CA LEU A 165 -21.51 1.82 -9.43
C LEU A 165 -22.13 1.12 -8.21
N ALA A 166 -22.38 1.85 -7.12
CA ALA A 166 -22.99 1.29 -5.92
C ALA A 166 -24.42 0.79 -6.19
N ASP A 167 -25.24 1.59 -6.88
CA ASP A 167 -26.63 1.23 -7.21
C ASP A 167 -26.68 0.01 -8.14
N ARG A 168 -25.81 -0.06 -9.15
CA ARG A 168 -25.70 -1.23 -10.04
C ARG A 168 -25.27 -2.48 -9.28
N LEU A 169 -24.32 -2.33 -8.36
CA LEU A 169 -23.87 -3.44 -7.52
C LEU A 169 -25.01 -3.91 -6.58
N GLU A 170 -25.74 -2.99 -5.96
CA GLU A 170 -26.90 -3.31 -5.14
C GLU A 170 -27.98 -4.03 -5.96
N GLN A 171 -28.28 -3.56 -7.17
CA GLN A 171 -29.25 -4.19 -8.08
C GLN A 171 -28.82 -5.62 -8.47
N ALA A 172 -27.54 -5.81 -8.78
CA ALA A 172 -27.00 -7.13 -9.10
C ALA A 172 -27.14 -8.10 -7.92
N LEU A 173 -26.81 -7.64 -6.70
CA LEU A 173 -26.95 -8.43 -5.48
C LEU A 173 -28.42 -8.72 -5.14
N CYS A 174 -29.34 -7.77 -5.39
CA CYS A 174 -30.79 -7.98 -5.25
C CYS A 174 -31.32 -9.02 -6.22
N THR A 175 -30.76 -9.09 -7.42
CA THR A 175 -31.15 -10.08 -8.42
C THR A 175 -30.65 -11.47 -8.05
N GLU A 176 -29.39 -11.59 -7.62
CA GLU A 176 -28.79 -12.88 -7.21
C GLU A 176 -29.36 -13.40 -5.89
N PHE A 177 -29.55 -12.53 -4.91
CA PHE A 177 -30.10 -12.87 -3.60
C PHE A 177 -31.32 -11.97 -3.31
N PRO A 178 -32.54 -12.40 -3.67
CA PRO A 178 -33.75 -11.65 -3.36
C PRO A 178 -34.02 -11.51 -1.85
N ASP A 179 -33.60 -12.50 -1.07
CA ASP A 179 -33.66 -12.45 0.39
C ASP A 179 -32.59 -11.51 0.97
N ARG A 180 -33.04 -10.63 1.87
CA ARG A 180 -32.20 -9.57 2.43
C ARG A 180 -31.12 -10.12 3.37
N LYS A 181 -31.41 -11.16 4.13
CA LYS A 181 -30.42 -11.80 5.03
C LYS A 181 -29.35 -12.54 4.24
N GLN A 182 -29.74 -13.22 3.16
CA GLN A 182 -28.80 -13.86 2.23
C GLN A 182 -27.88 -12.83 1.57
N ARG A 183 -28.40 -11.66 1.15
CA ARG A 183 -27.54 -10.55 0.67
C ARG A 183 -26.55 -10.08 1.70
N CYS A 184 -27.03 -9.82 2.93
CA CYS A 184 -26.16 -9.38 4.02
C CYS A 184 -25.06 -10.42 4.26
N ALA A 185 -25.39 -11.71 4.32
CA ALA A 185 -24.40 -12.79 4.47
C ALA A 185 -23.39 -12.83 3.31
N ALA A 186 -23.85 -12.69 2.06
CA ALA A 186 -22.97 -12.64 0.89
C ALA A 186 -22.01 -11.44 0.91
N LEU A 187 -22.51 -10.25 1.29
CA LEU A 187 -21.69 -9.05 1.45
C LEU A 187 -20.67 -9.21 2.59
N LEU A 188 -21.06 -9.79 3.72
CA LEU A 188 -20.14 -10.05 4.84
C LEU A 188 -19.03 -11.02 4.42
N ARG A 189 -19.38 -12.12 3.74
CA ARG A 189 -18.40 -13.08 3.20
C ARG A 189 -17.42 -12.41 2.24
N TRP A 190 -17.94 -11.63 1.30
CA TRP A 190 -17.10 -10.91 0.34
C TRP A 190 -16.20 -9.89 1.03
N TYR A 191 -16.72 -9.13 2.00
CA TYR A 191 -15.93 -8.16 2.75
C TYR A 191 -14.83 -8.80 3.62
N ALA A 192 -15.06 -10.02 4.14
CA ALA A 192 -14.08 -10.78 4.90
C ALA A 192 -12.86 -11.21 4.07
N SER A 193 -13.07 -11.48 2.79
CA SER A 193 -12.04 -11.97 1.86
C SER A 193 -10.94 -10.95 1.52
N GLY A 194 -11.22 -9.66 1.77
CA GLY A 194 -10.29 -8.57 1.52
C GLY A 194 -9.04 -8.60 2.39
N SER A 195 -8.15 -7.64 2.16
CA SER A 195 -6.88 -7.49 2.88
C SER A 195 -7.06 -7.37 4.39
N GLY A 196 -8.21 -6.88 4.86
CA GLY A 196 -8.48 -6.63 6.28
C GLY A 196 -7.85 -5.34 6.80
N ARG A 197 -7.18 -4.55 5.93
CA ARG A 197 -6.51 -3.31 6.32
C ARG A 197 -7.53 -2.26 6.76
N ARG A 198 -7.11 -1.47 7.76
CA ARG A 198 -7.88 -0.33 8.30
C ARG A 198 -7.43 1.04 7.77
N SER A 199 -6.47 1.07 6.84
CA SER A 199 -5.96 2.30 6.23
C SER A 199 -6.93 2.95 5.23
N GLY A 200 -7.99 2.24 4.83
CA GLY A 200 -8.89 2.65 3.74
C GLY A 200 -8.39 2.26 2.34
N HIS A 201 -7.22 1.63 2.25
CA HIS A 201 -6.72 1.01 1.02
C HIS A 201 -6.64 -0.53 1.18
N PRO A 202 -7.01 -1.32 0.17
CA PRO A 202 -7.46 -0.90 -1.15
C PRO A 202 -8.92 -0.41 -1.17
N MET A 203 -9.16 0.66 -1.92
CA MET A 203 -10.44 1.39 -1.87
C MET A 203 -11.62 0.60 -2.44
N HIS A 204 -11.37 -0.40 -3.27
CA HIS A 204 -12.42 -1.25 -3.82
C HIS A 204 -13.16 -2.04 -2.73
N GLU A 205 -12.47 -2.40 -1.64
CA GLU A 205 -13.07 -3.08 -0.49
C GLU A 205 -14.06 -2.21 0.28
N LYS A 206 -14.04 -0.89 0.08
CA LYS A 206 -14.97 0.05 0.71
C LYS A 206 -16.39 -0.10 0.18
N VAL A 207 -16.56 -0.50 -1.08
CA VAL A 207 -17.88 -0.57 -1.70
C VAL A 207 -18.81 -1.60 -1.03
N PRO A 208 -18.39 -2.86 -0.79
CA PRO A 208 -19.22 -3.78 0.00
C PRO A 208 -19.41 -3.33 1.46
N ASP A 209 -18.43 -2.66 2.10
CA ASP A 209 -18.62 -2.06 3.43
C ASP A 209 -19.70 -0.97 3.42
N ASP A 210 -19.71 -0.12 2.40
CA ASP A 210 -20.70 0.94 2.26
C ASP A 210 -22.10 0.38 2.00
N LEU A 211 -22.22 -0.71 1.23
CA LEU A 211 -23.50 -1.42 1.08
C LEU A 211 -23.95 -2.09 2.38
N LEU A 212 -23.05 -2.68 3.18
CA LEU A 212 -23.40 -3.23 4.49
C LEU A 212 -23.98 -2.18 5.45
N ARG A 213 -23.65 -0.89 5.28
CA ARG A 213 -24.21 0.19 6.09
C ARG A 213 -25.69 0.45 5.82
N THR A 214 -26.21 0.04 4.66
CA THR A 214 -27.63 0.16 4.33
C THR A 214 -28.47 -0.93 5.00
N SER A 215 -27.84 -2.02 5.47
CA SER A 215 -28.43 -2.96 6.42
C SER A 215 -28.49 -2.37 7.83
N SER A 216 -29.57 -2.66 8.55
CA SER A 216 -29.66 -2.27 9.96
C SER A 216 -28.66 -3.08 10.78
N ILE A 217 -28.22 -2.55 11.93
CA ILE A 217 -27.33 -3.33 12.80
C ILE A 217 -28.00 -4.62 13.30
N ASP A 218 -29.30 -4.59 13.58
CA ASP A 218 -30.05 -5.76 14.04
C ASP A 218 -30.04 -6.89 13.00
N GLU A 219 -30.12 -6.53 11.72
CA GLU A 219 -30.02 -7.49 10.61
C GLU A 219 -28.63 -8.13 10.54
N ILE A 220 -27.56 -7.34 10.69
CA ILE A 220 -26.18 -7.86 10.71
C ILE A 220 -25.97 -8.77 11.93
N ILE A 221 -26.47 -8.36 13.10
CA ILE A 221 -26.40 -9.16 14.33
C ILE A 221 -27.15 -10.47 14.13
N GLU A 222 -28.36 -10.44 13.58
CA GLU A 222 -29.16 -11.64 13.35
C GLU A 222 -28.48 -12.61 12.38
N VAL A 223 -27.95 -12.10 11.26
CA VAL A 223 -27.21 -12.89 10.28
C VAL A 223 -25.94 -13.49 10.90
N ALA A 224 -25.17 -12.71 11.64
CA ALA A 224 -23.95 -13.20 12.28
C ALA A 224 -24.25 -14.21 13.41
N ALA A 225 -25.27 -13.97 14.23
CA ALA A 225 -25.64 -14.85 15.33
C ALA A 225 -26.17 -16.20 14.85
N SER A 226 -26.86 -16.23 13.70
CA SER A 226 -27.44 -17.45 13.11
C SER A 226 -26.49 -18.19 12.15
N SER A 227 -25.33 -17.61 11.83
CA SER A 227 -24.37 -18.19 10.90
C SER A 227 -23.31 -19.05 11.61
N ASP A 228 -22.97 -20.18 10.99
CA ASP A 228 -21.75 -20.95 11.28
C ASP A 228 -20.67 -20.80 10.21
N ASP A 229 -20.95 -20.01 9.17
CA ASP A 229 -19.97 -19.65 8.15
C ASP A 229 -18.94 -18.68 8.76
N VAL A 230 -17.69 -19.14 8.81
CA VAL A 230 -16.54 -18.42 9.34
C VAL A 230 -16.32 -17.09 8.61
N ASP A 231 -16.50 -17.04 7.29
CA ASP A 231 -16.27 -15.82 6.52
C ASP A 231 -17.37 -14.78 6.79
N VAL A 232 -18.61 -15.20 7.00
CA VAL A 232 -19.69 -14.29 7.43
C VAL A 232 -19.35 -13.66 8.79
N LEU A 233 -18.87 -14.47 9.72
CA LEU A 233 -18.48 -14.00 11.06
C LEU A 233 -17.26 -13.07 11.01
N LEU A 234 -16.22 -13.41 10.23
CA LEU A 234 -15.06 -12.55 10.03
C LEU A 234 -15.43 -11.24 9.34
N GLY A 235 -16.36 -11.27 8.39
CA GLY A 235 -16.92 -10.08 7.75
C GLY A 235 -17.67 -9.20 8.73
N ALA A 236 -18.48 -9.80 9.61
CA ALA A 236 -19.21 -9.09 10.65
C ALA A 236 -18.27 -8.46 11.67
N ALA A 237 -17.27 -9.20 12.12
CA ALA A 237 -16.21 -8.71 13.01
C ALA A 237 -15.48 -7.51 12.38
N ARG A 238 -15.07 -7.64 11.11
CA ARG A 238 -14.41 -6.56 10.37
C ARG A 238 -15.30 -5.33 10.26
N HIS A 239 -16.54 -5.50 9.85
CA HIS A 239 -17.50 -4.40 9.71
C HIS A 239 -17.73 -3.71 11.04
N LEU A 240 -18.16 -4.42 12.09
CA LEU A 240 -18.50 -3.82 13.39
C LEU A 240 -17.31 -3.13 14.07
N SER A 241 -16.09 -3.60 13.82
CA SER A 241 -14.87 -2.98 14.35
C SER A 241 -14.38 -1.75 13.56
N GLY A 242 -14.98 -1.46 12.42
CA GLY A 242 -14.59 -0.35 11.55
C GLY A 242 -14.92 1.00 12.16
N TRP A 243 -13.96 1.94 12.16
CA TRP A 243 -14.09 3.27 12.77
C TRP A 243 -15.31 4.10 12.34
N LYS A 244 -15.82 3.86 11.13
CA LYS A 244 -17.02 4.51 10.60
C LYS A 244 -18.24 3.62 10.62
N ALA A 245 -18.12 2.33 10.89
CA ALA A 245 -19.14 1.36 10.53
C ALA A 245 -20.47 1.58 11.25
N ARG A 246 -20.42 1.83 12.57
CA ARG A 246 -21.61 1.99 13.43
C ARG A 246 -21.35 2.99 14.55
N THR A 247 -22.41 3.57 15.07
CA THR A 247 -22.35 4.46 16.24
C THR A 247 -22.14 3.64 17.53
N PRO A 248 -21.58 4.24 18.60
CA PRO A 248 -21.46 3.57 19.89
C PRO A 248 -22.79 3.04 20.43
N LYS A 249 -23.90 3.75 20.18
CA LYS A 249 -25.25 3.35 20.59
C LYS A 249 -25.72 2.09 19.87
N GLU A 250 -25.45 1.98 18.57
CA GLU A 250 -25.76 0.78 17.81
C GLU A 250 -24.89 -0.39 18.31
N LEU A 251 -23.57 -0.20 18.47
CA LEU A 251 -22.67 -1.28 18.90
C LEU A 251 -23.03 -1.85 20.29
N ALA A 252 -23.64 -1.05 21.17
CA ALA A 252 -24.13 -1.50 22.47
C ALA A 252 -25.29 -2.52 22.38
N THR A 253 -25.92 -2.70 21.21
CA THR A 253 -26.97 -3.72 21.00
C THR A 253 -26.42 -5.10 20.66
N VAL A 254 -25.11 -5.21 20.37
CA VAL A 254 -24.47 -6.49 20.03
C VAL A 254 -24.49 -7.42 21.25
N PRO A 255 -25.09 -8.62 21.17
CA PRO A 255 -25.13 -9.56 22.28
C PRO A 255 -23.71 -9.98 22.71
N SER A 256 -23.47 -10.05 24.02
CA SER A 256 -22.15 -10.40 24.57
C SER A 256 -21.62 -11.74 24.06
N ALA A 257 -22.49 -12.74 23.90
CA ALA A 257 -22.12 -14.04 23.34
C ALA A 257 -21.61 -13.94 21.90
N LEU A 258 -22.25 -13.11 21.06
CA LEU A 258 -21.79 -12.86 19.69
C LEU A 258 -20.48 -12.07 19.71
N ALA A 259 -20.36 -11.04 20.54
CA ALA A 259 -19.14 -10.25 20.69
C ALA A 259 -17.92 -11.13 21.03
N THR A 260 -18.05 -12.02 22.03
CA THR A 260 -17.00 -12.99 22.40
C THR A 260 -16.63 -13.88 21.23
N ARG A 261 -17.63 -14.45 20.54
CA ARG A 261 -17.40 -15.31 19.35
C ARG A 261 -16.62 -14.57 18.26
N LEU A 262 -16.97 -13.33 17.97
CA LEU A 262 -16.31 -12.53 16.93
C LEU A 262 -14.85 -12.19 17.30
N ILE A 263 -14.57 -11.90 18.57
CA ILE A 263 -13.22 -11.60 19.08
C ILE A 263 -12.32 -12.85 19.00
N GLU A 264 -12.81 -14.00 19.48
CA GLU A 264 -12.07 -15.26 19.48
C GLU A 264 -11.79 -15.74 18.05
N LEU A 265 -12.79 -15.65 17.16
CA LEU A 265 -12.62 -16.03 15.77
C LEU A 265 -11.62 -15.12 15.04
N SER A 266 -11.72 -13.81 15.25
CA SER A 266 -10.76 -12.85 14.67
C SER A 266 -9.33 -13.14 15.12
N SER A 267 -9.14 -13.43 16.41
CA SER A 267 -7.80 -13.72 16.98
C SER A 267 -7.21 -15.01 16.40
N SER A 268 -7.99 -16.08 16.35
CA SER A 268 -7.55 -17.39 15.82
C SER A 268 -7.23 -17.37 14.32
N HIS A 269 -7.81 -16.43 13.56
CA HIS A 269 -7.57 -16.27 12.13
C HIS A 269 -6.56 -15.16 11.81
N GLY A 270 -5.77 -14.71 12.80
CA GLY A 270 -4.70 -13.72 12.60
C GLY A 270 -5.20 -12.30 12.34
N ARG A 271 -6.47 -12.00 12.61
CA ARG A 271 -7.07 -10.65 12.53
C ARG A 271 -6.99 -9.95 13.89
N THR A 272 -5.78 -9.87 14.44
CA THR A 272 -5.54 -9.39 15.81
C THR A 272 -5.95 -7.93 16.00
N ASP A 273 -5.78 -7.08 14.98
CA ASP A 273 -6.23 -5.69 15.01
C ASP A 273 -7.76 -5.57 15.06
N VAL A 274 -8.46 -6.47 14.36
CA VAL A 274 -9.93 -6.62 14.44
C VAL A 274 -10.34 -7.00 15.85
N ALA A 275 -9.74 -8.04 16.42
CA ALA A 275 -10.02 -8.51 17.77
C ALA A 275 -9.82 -7.40 18.81
N VAL A 276 -8.66 -6.73 18.82
CA VAL A 276 -8.36 -5.61 19.73
C VAL A 276 -9.36 -4.46 19.56
N GLY A 277 -9.74 -4.15 18.32
CA GLY A 277 -10.76 -3.15 18.04
C GLY A 277 -12.11 -3.50 18.65
N LEU A 278 -12.57 -4.74 18.47
CA LEU A 278 -13.83 -5.23 19.05
C LEU A 278 -13.78 -5.23 20.59
N GLU A 279 -12.68 -5.67 21.20
CA GLU A 279 -12.50 -5.62 22.65
C GLU A 279 -12.65 -4.20 23.21
N SER A 280 -12.02 -3.21 22.54
CA SER A 280 -12.13 -1.82 22.96
C SER A 280 -13.55 -1.25 22.79
N LEU A 281 -14.33 -1.78 21.84
CA LEU A 281 -15.69 -1.32 21.57
C LEU A 281 -16.71 -1.95 22.51
N PHE A 282 -16.57 -3.23 22.83
CA PHE A 282 -17.55 -3.98 23.63
C PHE A 282 -17.28 -4.03 25.13
N ARG A 283 -16.09 -3.63 25.60
CA ARG A 283 -15.78 -3.50 27.04
C ARG A 283 -16.20 -2.15 27.65
N ARG A 284 -16.88 -1.28 26.89
CA ARG A 284 -17.42 0.02 27.34
C ARG A 284 -18.90 -0.10 27.67
#